data_AF-A0A328B2B1-F1
#
_entry.id   AF-A0A328B2B1-F1
#
_cell.length_a   1.000
_cell.length_b   1.000
_cell.length_c   1.000
_cell.angle_alpha   90.00
_cell.angle_beta   90.00
_cell.angle_gamma   90.00
#
_symmetry.space_group_name_H-M   'P 1'
#
loop_
_entity.id
_entity.type
_entity.pdbx_description
1 polymer ?
#
loop_
_entity_poly.entity_id
_entity_poly.type
_entity_poly.pdbx_seq_one_letter_code
_entity_poly.pdbx_strand_id
1 'polypeptide(L)'
;MRVVLEVLALFRRQAEGWSRALSSEPADWREMIHTIKGASRGVGANALGDICARAEWKGASELPAVKAALDAAVVEIAAYQAEKGA
;
A
#
# COMPACT_ATOMS: atom_id res chain seq x y z
N MET A 1 21.05 8.84 -1.31
CA MET A 1 19.61 8.99 -1.00
C MET A 1 19.15 7.93 0.01
N ARG A 2 19.78 7.88 1.20
CA ARG A 2 19.63 6.75 2.15
C ARG A 2 18.24 6.69 2.80
N VAL A 3 17.73 7.84 3.25
CA VAL A 3 16.42 7.94 3.92
C VAL A 3 15.26 7.45 3.03
N VAL A 4 15.32 7.70 1.73
CA VAL A 4 14.28 7.25 0.78
C VAL A 4 14.19 5.72 0.77
N LEU A 5 15.34 5.02 0.69
CA LEU A 5 15.36 3.56 0.69
C LEU A 5 14.87 2.97 2.01
N GLU A 6 15.19 3.62 3.13
CA GLU A 6 14.72 3.21 4.47
C GLU A 6 13.20 3.38 4.63
N VAL A 7 12.64 4.50 4.16
CA VAL A 7 11.18 4.74 4.17
C VAL A 7 10.45 3.74 3.27
N LEU A 8 10.99 3.45 2.09
CA LEU A 8 10.44 2.43 1.18
C LEU A 8 10.50 1.01 1.78
N ALA A 9 11.57 0.69 2.52
CA ALA A 9 11.67 -0.57 3.24
C ALA A 9 10.67 -0.67 4.40
N LEU A 10 10.40 0.43 5.11
CA LEU A 10 9.35 0.50 6.13
C LEU A 10 7.96 0.30 5.52
N PHE A 11 7.67 0.93 4.39
CA PHE A 11 6.40 0.77 3.68
C PHE A 11 6.17 -0.70 3.30
N ARG A 12 7.15 -1.37 2.69
CA ARG A 12 7.04 -2.79 2.31
C ARG A 12 6.76 -3.71 3.51
N ARG A 13 7.43 -3.49 4.64
CA ARG A 13 7.18 -4.28 5.86
C ARG A 13 5.75 -4.12 6.38
N GLN A 14 5.19 -2.91 6.32
CA GLN A 14 3.79 -2.69 6.68
C GLN A 14 2.82 -3.32 5.65
N ALA A 15 3.15 -3.22 4.36
CA ALA A 15 2.35 -3.79 3.26
C ALA A 15 2.15 -5.30 3.39
N GLU A 16 3.14 -6.05 3.88
CA GLU A 16 2.99 -7.49 4.16
C GLU A 16 1.88 -7.77 5.18
N GLY A 17 1.77 -6.94 6.23
CA GLY A 17 0.71 -7.04 7.23
C GLY A 17 -0.66 -6.70 6.65
N TRP A 18 -0.74 -5.60 5.89
CA TRP A 18 -1.98 -5.16 5.25
C TRP A 18 -2.50 -6.16 4.21
N SER A 19 -1.62 -6.73 3.37
CA SER A 19 -2.02 -7.68 2.32
C SER A 19 -2.64 -8.95 2.92
N ARG A 20 -2.10 -9.45 4.06
CA ARG A 20 -2.72 -10.55 4.82
C ARG A 20 -4.08 -10.16 5.38
N ALA A 21 -4.18 -9.00 6.03
CA ALA A 21 -5.43 -8.56 6.65
C ALA A 21 -6.55 -8.32 5.60
N LEU A 22 -6.23 -7.73 4.45
CA LEU A 22 -7.17 -7.54 3.35
C LEU A 22 -7.70 -8.86 2.76
N SER A 23 -6.94 -9.96 2.91
CA SER A 23 -7.38 -11.29 2.43
C SER A 23 -8.43 -11.93 3.33
N SER A 24 -8.65 -11.39 4.54
CA SER A 24 -9.62 -11.90 5.52
C SER A 24 -10.80 -10.96 5.77
N GLU A 25 -11.00 -9.92 4.95
CA GLU A 25 -12.07 -8.91 5.09
C GLU A 25 -12.24 -8.38 6.54
N PRO A 26 -11.32 -7.54 7.02
CA PRO A 26 -11.25 -7.16 8.42
C PRO A 26 -12.45 -6.29 8.82
N ALA A 27 -12.94 -6.45 10.05
CA ALA A 27 -14.06 -5.67 10.58
C ALA A 27 -13.81 -4.15 10.47
N ASP A 28 -12.58 -3.71 10.76
CA ASP A 28 -12.14 -2.31 10.70
C ASP A 28 -11.47 -1.92 9.38
N TRP A 29 -11.91 -2.52 8.26
CA TRP A 29 -11.31 -2.28 6.95
C TRP A 29 -11.21 -0.80 6.59
N ARG A 30 -12.17 0.05 7.00
CA ARG A 30 -12.15 1.50 6.69
C ARG A 30 -10.92 2.20 7.27
N GLU A 31 -10.59 1.94 8.53
CA GLU A 31 -9.43 2.54 9.18
C GLU A 31 -8.12 2.03 8.56
N MET A 32 -8.10 0.74 8.20
CA MET A 32 -6.98 0.15 7.49
C MET A 32 -6.76 0.78 6.11
N ILE A 33 -7.82 0.92 5.32
CA ILE A 33 -7.76 1.61 4.02
C ILE A 33 -7.30 3.06 4.18
N HIS A 34 -7.78 3.76 5.21
CA HIS A 34 -7.34 5.12 5.53
C HIS A 34 -5.83 5.20 5.81
N THR A 35 -5.32 4.24 6.60
CA THR A 35 -3.89 4.12 6.92
C THR A 35 -3.06 3.83 5.67
N ILE A 36 -3.48 2.87 4.84
CA ILE A 36 -2.80 2.52 3.59
C ILE A 36 -2.76 3.76 2.69
N LYS A 37 -3.88 4.46 2.50
CA LYS A 37 -3.97 5.70 1.70
C LYS A 37 -2.94 6.74 2.13
N GLY A 38 -2.83 6.99 3.44
CA GLY A 38 -1.86 7.93 4.00
C GLY A 38 -0.42 7.51 3.71
N ALA A 39 -0.09 6.24 3.98
CA ALA A 39 1.23 5.69 3.74
C ALA A 39 1.61 5.73 2.25
N SER A 40 0.69 5.37 1.36
CA SER A 40 0.89 5.39 -0.10
C SER A 40 1.23 6.78 -0.61
N ARG A 41 0.51 7.81 -0.16
CA ARG A 41 0.80 9.21 -0.51
C ARG A 41 2.15 9.67 0.02
N GLY A 42 2.52 9.22 1.24
CA GLY A 42 3.81 9.55 1.85
C GLY A 42 5.02 9.01 1.08
N VAL A 43 4.87 7.87 0.38
CA VAL A 43 5.95 7.25 -0.42
C VAL A 43 5.82 7.48 -1.93
N GLY A 44 4.80 8.22 -2.38
CA GLY A 44 4.56 8.50 -3.79
C GLY A 44 3.85 7.39 -4.57
N ALA A 45 3.34 6.35 -3.91
CA ALA A 45 2.51 5.29 -4.51
C ALA A 45 1.08 5.81 -4.79
N ASN A 46 0.96 6.85 -5.60
CA ASN A 46 -0.28 7.61 -5.77
C ASN A 46 -1.44 6.78 -6.33
N ALA A 47 -1.17 5.87 -7.27
CA ALA A 47 -2.19 4.99 -7.84
C ALA A 47 -2.87 4.12 -6.78
N LEU A 48 -2.11 3.59 -5.82
CA LEU A 48 -2.66 2.89 -4.66
C LEU A 48 -3.47 3.84 -3.76
N GLY A 49 -2.97 5.05 -3.52
CA GLY A 49 -3.68 6.08 -2.76
C GLY A 49 -5.05 6.43 -3.35
N ASP A 50 -5.17 6.51 -4.67
CA ASP A 50 -6.42 6.80 -5.36
C ASP A 50 -7.41 5.64 -5.27
N ILE A 51 -6.91 4.40 -5.36
CA ILE A 51 -7.73 3.20 -5.18
C ILE A 51 -8.24 3.09 -3.74
N CYS A 52 -7.41 3.41 -2.74
CA CYS A 52 -7.85 3.49 -1.35
C CYS A 52 -8.92 4.57 -1.15
N ALA A 53 -8.75 5.76 -1.72
CA ALA A 53 -9.76 6.83 -1.64
C ALA A 53 -11.09 6.41 -2.27
N ARG A 54 -11.04 5.68 -3.40
CA ARG A 54 -12.22 5.10 -4.02
C ARG A 54 -12.90 4.06 -3.11
N ALA A 55 -12.12 3.19 -2.46
CA ALA A 55 -12.64 2.18 -1.54
C ALA A 55 -13.31 2.79 -0.30
N GLU A 56 -12.77 3.87 0.26
CA GLU A 56 -13.42 4.62 1.35
C GLU A 56 -14.83 5.09 0.97
N TRP A 57 -15.01 5.50 -0.29
CA TRP A 57 -16.30 6.01 -0.79
C TRP A 57 -17.26 4.89 -1.23
N LYS A 58 -16.77 3.88 -1.95
CA LYS A 58 -17.61 2.82 -2.55
C LYS A 58 -17.90 1.64 -1.62
N GLY A 59 -17.08 1.42 -0.59
CA GLY A 59 -17.29 0.32 0.35
C GLY A 59 -16.35 -0.88 0.16
N ALA A 60 -16.63 -1.93 0.94
CA ALA A 60 -15.79 -3.12 1.05
C ALA A 60 -15.66 -3.92 -0.27
N SER A 61 -16.56 -3.73 -1.23
CA SER A 61 -16.46 -4.35 -2.56
C SER A 61 -15.19 -3.95 -3.33
N GLU A 62 -14.53 -2.86 -2.95
CA GLU A 62 -13.28 -2.40 -3.56
C GLU A 62 -12.02 -2.97 -2.87
N LEU A 63 -12.14 -3.72 -1.76
CA LEU A 63 -10.97 -4.28 -1.06
C LEU A 63 -10.08 -5.18 -1.96
N PRO A 64 -10.63 -6.02 -2.87
CA PRO A 64 -9.80 -6.77 -3.81
C PRO A 64 -8.98 -5.86 -4.72
N ALA A 65 -9.54 -4.72 -5.16
CA ALA A 65 -8.82 -3.76 -5.99
C ALA A 65 -7.71 -3.05 -5.20
N VAL A 66 -7.95 -2.73 -3.92
CA VAL A 66 -6.90 -2.20 -3.03
C VAL A 66 -5.78 -3.21 -2.89
N LYS A 67 -6.09 -4.48 -2.63
CA LYS A 67 -5.08 -5.53 -2.46
C LYS A 67 -4.22 -5.66 -3.72
N ALA A 68 -4.84 -5.72 -4.90
CA ALA A 68 -4.11 -5.81 -6.16
C ALA A 68 -3.18 -4.60 -6.38
N ALA A 69 -3.65 -3.40 -6.06
CA ALA A 69 -2.84 -2.18 -6.16
C ALA A 69 -1.70 -2.14 -5.12
N LEU A 70 -1.92 -2.69 -3.92
CA LEU A 70 -0.91 -2.81 -2.88
C LEU A 70 0.20 -3.76 -3.32
N ASP A 71 -0.16 -4.92 -3.86
CA ASP A 71 0.80 -5.90 -4.37
C ASP A 71 1.61 -5.31 -5.54
N ALA A 72 0.98 -4.56 -6.45
CA ALA A 72 1.67 -3.85 -7.54
C ALA A 72 2.68 -2.80 -7.02
N ALA A 73 2.26 -1.96 -6.06
CA ALA A 73 3.14 -0.96 -5.46
C ALA A 73 4.36 -1.60 -4.77
N VAL A 74 4.20 -2.75 -4.11
CA VAL A 74 5.31 -3.49 -3.49
C VAL A 74 6.31 -3.97 -4.54
N VAL A 75 5.85 -4.46 -5.68
CA VAL A 75 6.73 -4.89 -6.80
C VAL A 75 7.51 -3.71 -7.36
N GLU A 76 6.85 -2.58 -7.62
CA GLU A 76 7.50 -1.36 -8.14
C GLU A 76 8.56 -0.81 -7.17
N ILE A 77 8.23 -0.76 -5.88
CA ILE A 77 9.16 -0.32 -4.84
C ILE A 77 10.37 -1.26 -4.74
N ALA A 78 10.13 -2.58 -4.82
CA ALA A 78 11.22 -3.56 -4.79
C ALA A 78 12.16 -3.41 -5.99
N ALA A 79 11.62 -3.17 -7.19
CA ALA A 79 12.41 -2.91 -8.38
C ALA A 79 13.27 -1.64 -8.24
N TYR A 80 12.67 -0.54 -7.75
CA TYR A 80 13.41 0.71 -7.51
C TYR A 80 14.53 0.53 -6.47
N GLN A 81 14.27 -0.19 -5.38
CA GLN A 81 15.31 -0.47 -4.37
C GLN A 81 16.45 -1.33 -4.91
N ALA A 82 16.16 -2.29 -5.79
CA ALA A 82 17.19 -3.08 -6.45
C ALA A 82 18.05 -2.24 -7.40
N GLU A 83 17.45 -1.32 -8.15
CA GLU A 83 18.16 -0.41 -9.07
C GLU A 83 19.05 0.60 -8.32
N LYS A 84 18.58 1.13 -7.18
CA LYS A 84 19.28 2.18 -6.41
C LYS A 84 20.14 1.66 -5.26
N GLY A 85 20.03 0.37 -4.94
CA GLY A 85 20.82 -0.32 -3.91
C GLY A 85 22.04 -1.06 -4.45
N ALA A 86 22.16 -1.20 -5.77
CA ALA A 86 23.38 -1.62 -6.48
C ALA A 86 24.38 -0.46 -6.56
#